data_AF-A0A5B7DHI7-F1
#
_entry.id   AF-A0A5B7DHI7-F1
#
_cell.length_a   1.000
_cell.length_b   1.000
_cell.length_c   1.000
_cell.angle_alpha   90.00
_cell.angle_beta   90.00
_cell.angle_gamma   90.00
#
_symmetry.space_group_name_H-M   'P 1'
#
loop_
_entity.id
_entity.type
_entity.pdbx_description
1 polymer ?
#
loop_
_entity_poly.entity_id
_entity_poly.type
_entity_poly.pdbx_seq_one_letter_code
_entity_poly.pdbx_strand_id
1 'polypeptide(L)'
;MEHHENMIPCQCPSDFGEVLPKEMYLAAKHGQLRKIKQYLEKGHDVNACDEDSCSLLASASIANRLEVVRFLHRFPQLHRNVTDWSGDTPLMHAARMGHREVVEELLTCPHPCRLNVDILNSHEDKAETIAIASSNEDIARLIQNTQLPRLQWHPDLCQALVPARMPVAEVIFECNVCYEDYDTRDRRPRVLSCGHSLCTTCISMMLGTGRLVCALCRCAHNSRINRATDLPVNYELDKVLQERQHLS
;
A
#
# COMPACT_ATOMS: atom_id res chain seq x y z
N MET A 1 13.69 -37.16 5.84
CA MET A 1 13.13 -36.34 6.93
C MET A 1 13.32 -34.92 6.47
N GLU A 2 12.33 -34.44 5.72
CA GLU A 2 12.40 -33.16 5.02
C GLU A 2 12.33 -32.03 6.04
N HIS A 3 13.31 -31.15 5.98
CA HIS A 3 13.36 -29.94 6.77
C HIS A 3 12.26 -29.00 6.27
N HIS A 4 11.16 -28.92 7.02
CA HIS A 4 10.22 -27.82 6.91
C HIS A 4 10.96 -26.55 7.35
N GLU A 5 11.57 -25.87 6.37
CA GLU A 5 12.01 -24.48 6.54
C GLU A 5 10.77 -23.66 6.84
N ASN A 6 10.62 -23.31 8.12
CA ASN A 6 9.51 -22.55 8.68
C ASN A 6 9.30 -21.28 7.85
N MET A 7 8.10 -21.18 7.26
CA MET A 7 7.60 -19.98 6.61
C MET A 7 7.59 -18.85 7.65
N ILE A 8 8.52 -17.90 7.53
CA ILE A 8 8.51 -16.67 8.33
C ILE A 8 7.70 -15.64 7.53
N PRO A 9 6.48 -15.26 7.95
CA PRO A 9 5.74 -14.15 7.36
C PRO A 9 6.58 -12.88 7.51
N CYS A 10 6.42 -11.91 6.61
CA CYS A 10 7.08 -10.61 6.70
C CYS A 10 6.96 -10.01 8.12
N GLN A 11 8.02 -10.14 8.92
CA GLN A 11 8.16 -9.49 10.21
C GLN A 11 8.65 -8.07 9.96
N CYS A 12 7.76 -7.21 9.43
CA CYS A 12 7.92 -5.79 9.69
C CYS A 12 7.90 -5.61 11.22
N PRO A 13 8.83 -4.82 11.78
CA PRO A 13 9.18 -4.88 13.18
C PRO A 13 7.93 -4.78 14.06
N SER A 14 7.79 -5.74 14.98
CA SER A 14 6.88 -5.69 16.12
C SER A 14 7.24 -4.59 17.12
N ASP A 15 8.14 -3.67 16.77
CA ASP A 15 8.28 -2.39 17.46
C ASP A 15 7.08 -1.53 17.06
N PHE A 16 5.99 -1.75 17.79
CA PHE A 16 4.79 -0.96 17.71
C PHE A 16 5.17 0.52 17.73
N GLY A 17 4.96 1.17 16.58
CA GLY A 17 4.70 2.60 16.54
C GLY A 17 3.59 2.91 17.55
N GLU A 18 3.67 4.10 18.14
CA GLU A 18 2.75 4.68 19.12
C GLU A 18 1.34 4.04 19.14
N VAL A 19 0.89 3.61 20.33
CA VAL A 19 -0.46 3.05 20.54
C VAL A 19 -1.50 3.94 19.87
N LEU A 20 -2.33 3.36 19.01
CA LEU A 20 -3.39 4.08 18.31
C LEU A 20 -4.29 4.75 19.35
N PRO A 21 -4.35 6.09 19.40
CA PRO A 21 -5.20 6.75 20.36
C PRO A 21 -6.64 6.30 20.14
N LYS A 22 -7.33 5.95 21.22
CA LYS A 22 -8.74 5.51 21.19
C LYS A 22 -9.63 6.43 20.33
N GLU A 23 -9.35 7.73 20.33
CA GLU A 23 -10.08 8.73 19.55
C GLU A 23 -9.83 8.62 18.03
N MET A 24 -8.61 8.27 17.62
CA MET A 24 -8.24 8.02 16.23
C MET A 24 -8.83 6.69 15.73
N TYR A 25 -8.81 5.66 16.57
CA TYR A 25 -9.54 4.41 16.34
C TYR A 25 -11.04 4.65 16.11
N LEU A 26 -11.70 5.39 17.01
CA LEU A 26 -13.13 5.71 16.89
C LEU A 26 -13.41 6.54 15.63
N ALA A 27 -12.53 7.48 15.29
CA ALA A 27 -12.64 8.25 14.06
C ALA A 27 -12.59 7.34 12.82
N ALA A 28 -11.72 6.33 12.78
CA ALA A 28 -11.67 5.37 11.68
C ALA A 28 -12.96 4.55 11.61
N LYS A 29 -13.42 3.99 12.74
CA LYS A 29 -14.66 3.20 12.83
C LYS A 29 -15.90 4.00 12.40
N HIS A 30 -15.93 5.30 12.68
CA HIS A 30 -17.03 6.19 12.27
C HIS A 30 -16.82 6.86 10.91
N GLY A 31 -15.73 6.57 10.18
CA GLY A 31 -15.47 7.17 8.87
C GLY A 31 -15.17 8.67 8.92
N GLN A 32 -14.72 9.20 10.06
CA GLN A 32 -14.43 10.61 10.28
C GLN A 32 -13.08 11.01 9.66
N LEU A 33 -13.00 10.96 8.32
CA LEU A 33 -11.79 11.22 7.55
C LEU A 33 -11.08 12.52 7.94
N ARG A 34 -11.83 13.60 8.21
CA ARG A 34 -11.25 14.88 8.66
C ARG A 34 -10.45 14.75 9.96
N LYS A 35 -10.94 13.97 10.93
CA LYS A 35 -10.22 13.75 12.19
C LYS A 35 -9.01 12.86 11.98
N ILE A 36 -9.12 11.82 11.15
CA ILE A 36 -7.98 10.97 10.79
C ILE A 36 -6.85 11.81 10.18
N LYS A 37 -7.18 12.70 9.25
CA LYS A 37 -6.21 13.66 8.68
C LYS A 37 -5.54 14.50 9.77
N GLN A 38 -6.32 15.10 10.67
CA GLN A 38 -5.80 15.92 11.77
C GLN A 38 -4.88 15.15 12.73
N TYR A 39 -5.22 13.88 13.05
CA TYR A 39 -4.35 13.07 13.90
C TYR A 39 -3.04 12.76 13.21
N LEU A 40 -3.13 12.29 11.97
CA LEU A 40 -1.94 12.03 11.17
C LEU A 40 -1.10 13.32 11.06
N GLU A 41 -1.67 14.48 10.71
CA GLU A 41 -0.98 15.79 10.63
C GLU A 41 -0.21 16.16 11.91
N LYS A 42 -0.67 15.71 13.08
CA LYS A 42 0.01 15.89 14.38
C LYS A 42 1.18 14.93 14.62
N GLY A 43 1.52 14.08 13.64
CA GLY A 43 2.64 13.15 13.70
C GLY A 43 2.29 11.73 14.16
N HIS A 44 1.00 11.38 14.29
CA HIS A 44 0.61 10.01 14.65
C HIS A 44 0.99 9.03 13.55
N ASP A 45 1.41 7.83 13.94
CA ASP A 45 1.76 6.76 13.00
C ASP A 45 0.52 6.27 12.24
N VAL A 46 0.62 6.19 10.91
CA VAL A 46 -0.42 5.64 10.04
C VAL A 46 -0.61 4.13 10.24
N ASN A 47 0.43 3.45 10.75
CA ASN A 47 0.45 2.03 11.07
C ASN A 47 0.12 1.74 12.55
N ALA A 48 -0.27 2.76 13.32
CA ALA A 48 -0.66 2.58 14.71
C ALA A 48 -1.79 1.55 14.84
N CYS A 49 -1.72 0.76 15.91
CA CYS A 49 -2.71 -0.25 16.27
C CYS A 49 -3.27 -0.02 17.68
N ASP A 50 -4.49 -0.48 17.92
CA ASP A 50 -5.08 -0.46 19.26
C ASP A 50 -4.51 -1.57 20.16
N GLU A 51 -5.09 -1.73 21.34
CA GLU A 51 -4.68 -2.73 22.33
C GLU A 51 -4.79 -4.16 21.80
N ASP A 52 -5.72 -4.44 20.87
CA ASP A 52 -5.94 -5.75 20.24
C ASP A 52 -5.05 -5.99 19.01
N SER A 53 -4.03 -5.14 18.83
CA SER A 53 -3.20 -5.06 17.62
C SER A 53 -4.00 -4.76 16.34
N CYS A 54 -5.21 -4.20 16.46
CA CYS A 54 -6.04 -3.86 15.30
C CYS A 54 -5.52 -2.55 14.69
N SER A 55 -5.02 -2.63 13.46
CA SER A 55 -4.53 -1.45 12.74
C SER A 55 -5.65 -0.47 12.40
N LEU A 56 -5.26 0.79 12.17
CA LEU A 56 -6.16 1.81 11.64
C LEU A 56 -6.87 1.36 10.34
N LEU A 57 -6.14 0.67 9.47
CA LEU A 57 -6.66 0.10 8.22
C LEU A 57 -7.70 -0.99 8.51
N ALA A 58 -7.39 -1.94 9.40
CA ALA A 58 -8.33 -3.00 9.79
C ALA A 58 -9.62 -2.41 10.38
N SER A 59 -9.53 -1.40 11.23
CA SER A 59 -10.69 -0.71 11.82
C SER A 59 -11.59 -0.07 10.76
N ALA A 60 -11.00 0.61 9.77
CA ALA A 60 -11.73 1.19 8.65
C ALA A 60 -12.36 0.11 7.76
N SER A 61 -11.65 -1.01 7.55
CA SER A 61 -12.13 -2.15 6.77
C SER A 61 -13.31 -2.85 7.43
N ILE A 62 -13.23 -3.16 8.73
CA ILE A 62 -14.33 -3.77 9.51
C ILE A 62 -15.61 -2.92 9.43
N ALA A 63 -15.44 -1.59 9.54
CA ALA A 63 -16.55 -0.64 9.61
C ALA A 63 -17.06 -0.15 8.23
N ASN A 64 -16.59 -0.74 7.12
CA ASN A 64 -16.94 -0.37 5.75
C ASN A 64 -16.70 1.13 5.43
N ARG A 65 -15.54 1.66 5.80
CA ARG A 65 -15.21 3.09 5.61
C ARG A 65 -14.31 3.28 4.39
N LEU A 66 -14.87 3.08 3.21
CA LEU A 66 -14.16 3.14 1.92
C LEU A 66 -13.31 4.41 1.76
N GLU A 67 -13.84 5.59 2.08
CA GLU A 67 -13.12 6.86 1.96
C GLU A 67 -11.89 6.95 2.89
N VAL A 68 -11.95 6.32 4.06
CA VAL A 68 -10.79 6.22 4.96
C VAL A 68 -9.78 5.24 4.38
N VAL A 69 -10.22 4.08 3.89
CA VAL A 69 -9.35 3.08 3.24
C VAL A 69 -8.60 3.69 2.05
N ARG A 70 -9.31 4.37 1.15
CA ARG A 70 -8.73 5.13 0.01
C ARG A 70 -7.69 6.14 0.46
N PHE A 71 -7.99 6.88 1.52
CA PHE A 71 -7.05 7.85 2.05
C PHE A 71 -5.79 7.19 2.60
N LEU A 72 -5.92 6.12 3.37
CA LEU A 72 -4.79 5.37 3.92
C LEU A 72 -3.94 4.73 2.81
N HIS A 73 -4.56 4.21 1.75
CA HIS A 73 -3.86 3.60 0.62
C HIS A 73 -2.88 4.54 -0.10
N ARG A 74 -3.04 5.86 0.04
CA ARG A 74 -2.12 6.87 -0.50
C ARG A 74 -0.79 6.94 0.23
N PHE A 75 -0.67 6.37 1.43
CA PHE A 75 0.57 6.40 2.20
C PHE A 75 1.51 5.27 1.74
N PRO A 76 2.72 5.58 1.24
CA PRO A 76 3.68 4.57 0.79
C PRO A 76 4.06 3.59 1.89
N GLN A 77 4.26 4.10 3.10
CA GLN A 77 4.67 3.36 4.30
C GLN A 77 3.55 2.53 4.95
N LEU A 78 2.33 2.55 4.40
CA LEU A 78 1.21 1.79 4.98
C LEU A 78 1.48 0.28 4.95
N HIS A 79 1.39 -0.35 6.11
CA HIS A 79 1.43 -1.79 6.31
C HIS A 79 0.03 -2.38 6.07
N ARG A 80 -0.16 -2.99 4.90
CA ARG A 80 -1.48 -3.54 4.47
C ARG A 80 -1.78 -4.94 5.02
N ASN A 81 -0.76 -5.60 5.54
CA ASN A 81 -0.78 -7.00 5.99
C ASN A 81 -0.77 -7.14 7.52
N VAL A 82 -0.95 -6.05 8.29
CA VAL A 82 -0.92 -6.10 9.75
C VAL A 82 -2.03 -7.03 10.24
N THR A 83 -1.68 -7.98 11.08
CA THR A 83 -2.62 -8.92 11.69
C THR A 83 -2.98 -8.50 13.11
N ASP A 84 -4.24 -8.66 13.49
CA ASP A 84 -4.66 -8.57 14.88
C ASP A 84 -4.26 -9.83 15.69
N TRP A 85 -4.68 -9.93 16.96
CA TRP A 85 -4.43 -11.10 17.80
C TRP A 85 -5.02 -12.42 17.29
N SER A 86 -6.03 -12.37 16.43
CA SER A 86 -6.59 -13.56 15.80
C SER A 86 -5.78 -13.98 14.56
N GLY A 87 -4.80 -13.18 14.15
CA GLY A 87 -4.07 -13.36 12.90
C GLY A 87 -4.83 -12.79 11.70
N ASP A 88 -5.92 -12.03 11.92
CA ASP A 88 -6.73 -11.52 10.82
C ASP A 88 -6.15 -10.21 10.25
N THR A 89 -6.04 -10.16 8.92
CA THR A 89 -5.65 -8.95 8.17
C THR A 89 -6.85 -8.04 7.88
N PRO A 90 -6.64 -6.76 7.53
CA PRO A 90 -7.71 -5.87 7.05
C PRO A 90 -8.54 -6.48 5.91
N LEU A 91 -7.90 -7.23 5.00
CA LEU A 91 -8.56 -7.91 3.89
C LEU A 91 -9.47 -9.04 4.37
N MET A 92 -9.02 -9.84 5.34
CA MET A 92 -9.83 -10.91 5.95
C MET A 92 -11.09 -10.34 6.63
N HIS A 93 -10.94 -9.24 7.36
CA HIS A 93 -12.07 -8.55 7.98
C HIS A 93 -13.08 -8.03 6.95
N ALA A 94 -12.61 -7.36 5.90
CA ALA A 94 -13.49 -6.88 4.82
C ALA A 94 -14.21 -8.04 4.11
N ALA A 95 -13.50 -9.14 3.87
CA ALA A 95 -14.04 -10.35 3.25
C ALA A 95 -15.08 -11.06 4.11
N ARG A 96 -14.85 -11.16 5.43
CA ARG A 96 -15.79 -11.71 6.40
C ARG A 96 -17.09 -10.92 6.44
N MET A 97 -16.98 -9.60 6.46
CA MET A 97 -18.12 -8.71 6.63
C MET A 97 -18.89 -8.44 5.33
N GLY A 98 -18.41 -8.94 4.18
CA GLY A 98 -19.07 -8.77 2.89
C GLY A 98 -18.86 -7.39 2.26
N HIS A 99 -17.83 -6.65 2.68
CA HIS A 99 -17.60 -5.27 2.22
C HIS A 99 -16.87 -5.25 0.88
N ARG A 100 -17.59 -5.59 -0.18
CA ARG A 100 -17.05 -5.74 -1.55
C ARG A 100 -16.22 -4.56 -2.03
N GLU A 101 -16.73 -3.34 -1.92
CA GLU A 101 -16.02 -2.13 -2.40
C GLU A 101 -14.71 -1.89 -1.64
N VAL A 102 -14.70 -2.18 -0.34
CA VAL A 102 -13.48 -2.11 0.47
C VAL A 102 -12.50 -3.21 0.04
N VAL A 103 -12.96 -4.42 -0.28
CA VAL A 103 -12.09 -5.47 -0.80
C VAL A 103 -11.46 -5.05 -2.13
N GLU A 104 -12.24 -4.52 -3.07
CA GLU A 104 -11.73 -4.02 -4.35
C GLU A 104 -10.66 -2.93 -4.15
N GLU A 105 -10.89 -2.00 -3.22
CA GLU A 105 -9.92 -0.95 -2.87
C GLU A 105 -8.66 -1.53 -2.20
N LEU A 106 -8.81 -2.47 -1.25
CA LEU A 106 -7.66 -3.11 -0.58
C LEU A 106 -6.79 -3.87 -1.59
N LEU A 107 -7.41 -4.55 -2.56
CA LEU A 107 -6.72 -5.25 -3.66
C LEU A 107 -6.07 -4.27 -4.65
N THR A 108 -6.51 -3.01 -4.68
CA THR A 108 -5.90 -1.93 -5.44
C THR A 108 -4.71 -1.37 -4.65
N CYS A 109 -3.59 -2.09 -4.69
CA CYS A 109 -2.34 -1.63 -4.09
C CYS A 109 -1.46 -0.92 -5.14
N PRO A 110 -0.98 0.32 -4.88
CA PRO A 110 0.00 0.98 -5.75
C PRO A 110 1.29 0.18 -5.94
N HIS A 111 1.62 -0.71 -5.00
CA HIS A 111 2.69 -1.69 -5.11
C HIS A 111 2.12 -3.11 -4.84
N PRO A 112 1.78 -3.89 -5.88
CA PRO A 112 1.20 -5.22 -5.75
C PRO A 112 1.97 -6.19 -4.82
N CYS A 113 3.29 -6.02 -4.69
CA CYS A 113 4.15 -6.83 -3.82
C CYS A 113 4.00 -6.55 -2.31
N ARG A 114 3.28 -5.50 -1.92
CA ARG A 114 3.08 -5.09 -0.51
C ARG A 114 1.77 -5.59 0.11
N LEU A 115 0.95 -6.29 -0.66
CA LEU A 115 -0.26 -6.96 -0.18
C LEU A 115 -0.09 -8.47 -0.35
N ASN A 116 -0.35 -9.23 0.70
CA ASN A 116 -0.35 -10.69 0.64
C ASN A 116 -1.74 -11.21 1.01
N VAL A 117 -2.41 -11.80 0.02
CA VAL A 117 -3.77 -12.35 0.16
C VAL A 117 -3.80 -13.77 0.72
N ASP A 118 -2.64 -14.44 0.77
CA ASP A 118 -2.46 -15.82 1.22
C ASP A 118 -1.95 -15.91 2.67
N ILE A 119 -1.98 -14.79 3.43
CA ILE A 119 -1.75 -14.83 4.88
C ILE A 119 -2.79 -15.75 5.52
N LEU A 120 -2.34 -16.56 6.48
CA LEU A 120 -3.20 -17.43 7.28
C LEU A 120 -3.37 -16.84 8.67
N ASN A 121 -4.61 -16.82 9.16
CA ASN A 121 -4.90 -16.46 10.54
C ASN A 121 -4.66 -17.65 11.49
N SER A 122 -5.02 -17.50 12.77
CA SER A 122 -4.85 -18.56 13.79
C SER A 122 -5.70 -19.82 13.54
N HIS A 123 -6.66 -19.76 12.64
CA HIS A 123 -7.52 -20.88 12.22
C HIS A 123 -7.03 -21.50 10.90
N GLU A 124 -5.85 -21.11 10.42
CA GLU A 124 -5.31 -21.51 9.11
C GLU A 124 -6.17 -21.05 7.92
N ASP A 125 -7.01 -20.04 8.13
CA ASP A 125 -7.87 -19.47 7.10
C ASP A 125 -7.19 -18.29 6.42
N LYS A 126 -7.36 -18.19 5.09
CA LYS A 126 -6.98 -17.02 4.29
C LYS A 126 -8.21 -16.18 3.92
N ALA A 127 -8.00 -14.98 3.39
CA ALA A 127 -9.11 -14.08 3.05
C ALA A 127 -10.14 -14.71 2.08
N GLU A 128 -9.69 -15.55 1.14
CA GLU A 128 -10.56 -16.31 0.24
C GLU A 128 -11.43 -17.34 1.00
N THR A 129 -10.86 -18.12 1.92
CA THR A 129 -11.62 -19.15 2.66
C THR A 129 -12.61 -18.50 3.61
N ILE A 130 -12.26 -17.38 4.22
CA ILE A 130 -13.14 -16.58 5.08
C ILE A 130 -14.32 -16.02 4.28
N ALA A 131 -14.09 -15.52 3.07
CA ALA A 131 -15.16 -15.05 2.20
C ALA A 131 -16.15 -16.18 1.89
N ILE A 132 -15.66 -17.39 1.56
CA ILE A 132 -16.49 -18.57 1.30
C ILE A 132 -17.28 -18.96 2.55
N ALA A 133 -16.61 -19.08 3.71
CA ALA A 133 -17.24 -19.45 4.97
C ALA A 133 -18.33 -18.45 5.41
N SER A 134 -18.17 -17.18 5.03
CA SER A 134 -19.12 -16.11 5.32
C SER A 134 -20.21 -15.93 4.24
N SER A 135 -20.32 -16.86 3.28
CA SER A 135 -21.25 -16.81 2.14
C SER A 135 -21.05 -15.62 1.18
N ASN A 136 -19.85 -15.03 1.14
CA ASN A 136 -19.46 -13.94 0.25
C ASN A 136 -18.68 -14.48 -0.96
N GLU A 137 -19.30 -15.37 -1.74
CA GLU A 137 -18.62 -16.05 -2.86
C GLU A 137 -18.13 -15.10 -3.96
N ASP A 138 -18.82 -13.99 -4.18
CA ASP A 138 -18.42 -12.98 -5.16
C ASP A 138 -17.11 -12.30 -4.76
N ILE A 139 -16.92 -12.07 -3.46
CA ILE A 139 -15.67 -11.58 -2.88
C ILE A 139 -14.58 -12.65 -2.96
N ALA A 140 -14.90 -13.91 -2.70
CA ALA A 140 -13.95 -15.02 -2.86
C ALA A 140 -13.43 -15.07 -4.31
N ARG A 141 -14.33 -14.97 -5.29
CA ARG A 141 -13.98 -14.89 -6.72
C ARG A 141 -13.14 -13.65 -7.05
N LEU A 142 -13.41 -12.50 -6.45
CA LEU A 142 -12.57 -11.31 -6.61
C LEU A 142 -11.15 -11.56 -6.13
N ILE A 143 -10.98 -12.08 -4.90
CA ILE A 143 -9.66 -12.35 -4.31
C ILE A 143 -8.90 -13.37 -5.15
N GLN A 144 -9.57 -14.47 -5.55
CA GLN A 144 -8.98 -15.55 -6.33
C GLN A 144 -8.46 -15.08 -7.70
N ASN A 145 -9.20 -14.18 -8.37
CA ASN A 145 -8.88 -13.69 -9.70
C ASN A 145 -7.89 -12.51 -9.71
N THR A 146 -7.38 -12.10 -8.55
CA THR A 146 -6.41 -11.00 -8.49
C THR A 146 -5.10 -11.37 -9.18
N GLN A 147 -4.58 -10.45 -10.00
CA GLN A 147 -3.27 -10.58 -10.65
C GLN A 147 -2.12 -10.14 -9.74
N LEU A 148 -2.34 -10.15 -8.42
CA LEU A 148 -1.29 -9.83 -7.47
C LEU A 148 -0.22 -10.92 -7.55
N PRO A 149 1.06 -10.55 -7.69
CA PRO A 149 2.10 -11.54 -7.83
C PRO A 149 2.17 -12.30 -6.51
N ARG A 150 1.93 -13.62 -6.54
CA ARG A 150 2.05 -14.54 -5.40
C ARG A 150 3.52 -14.71 -5.01
N LEU A 151 4.19 -13.60 -4.72
CA LEU A 151 5.61 -13.53 -4.45
C LEU A 151 5.83 -14.08 -3.04
N GLN A 152 6.71 -15.05 -2.96
CA GLN A 152 7.33 -15.45 -1.70
C GLN A 152 8.18 -14.27 -1.24
N TRP A 153 7.84 -13.72 -0.07
CA TRP A 153 8.51 -12.57 0.52
C TRP A 153 10.00 -12.87 0.76
N HIS A 154 10.89 -11.95 0.38
CA HIS A 154 12.33 -12.03 0.72
C HIS A 154 12.72 -10.83 1.58
N PRO A 155 13.36 -11.03 2.75
CA PRO A 155 13.72 -9.98 3.70
C PRO A 155 14.53 -8.82 3.07
N ASP A 156 15.45 -9.15 2.18
CA ASP A 156 16.45 -8.21 1.62
C ASP A 156 15.85 -7.15 0.69
N LEU A 157 14.62 -7.34 0.19
CA LEU A 157 13.92 -6.38 -0.66
C LEU A 157 13.14 -5.33 0.14
N CYS A 158 12.84 -5.59 1.42
CA CYS A 158 11.96 -4.74 2.24
C CYS A 158 12.73 -3.66 3.03
N GLN A 159 13.96 -3.95 3.45
CA GLN A 159 14.71 -3.10 4.39
C GLN A 159 15.28 -1.82 3.75
N ALA A 160 15.25 -1.69 2.42
CA ALA A 160 15.76 -0.54 1.67
C ALA A 160 14.71 0.57 1.42
N LEU A 161 13.46 0.43 1.87
CA LEU A 161 12.33 1.28 1.44
C LEU A 161 11.51 1.90 2.58
N VAL A 162 12.02 1.93 3.81
CA VAL A 162 11.33 2.54 4.96
C VAL A 162 12.24 3.56 5.65
N PRO A 163 12.15 4.86 5.33
CA PRO A 163 12.69 5.87 6.23
C PRO A 163 11.86 5.91 7.52
N ALA A 164 12.56 5.94 8.65
CA ALA A 164 11.95 6.00 9.98
C ALA A 164 11.27 7.36 10.20
N ARG A 165 9.97 7.35 10.49
CA ARG A 165 9.11 8.50 10.89
C ARG A 165 9.09 9.68 9.91
N MET A 166 8.03 9.77 9.10
CA MET A 166 7.69 10.94 8.28
C MET A 166 6.51 11.72 8.91
N PRO A 167 6.61 13.05 9.14
CA PRO A 167 5.47 13.86 9.54
C PRO A 167 4.46 13.99 8.40
N VAL A 168 3.18 13.88 8.73
CA VAL A 168 2.07 13.76 7.75
C VAL A 168 1.79 15.06 6.98
N ALA A 169 2.37 16.18 7.41
CA ALA A 169 2.31 17.45 6.67
C ALA A 169 2.94 17.35 5.27
N GLU A 170 3.78 16.35 5.02
CA GLU A 170 4.34 16.09 3.71
C GLU A 170 4.00 14.64 3.33
N VAL A 171 2.91 14.44 2.59
CA VAL A 171 2.80 13.24 1.75
C VAL A 171 3.96 13.34 0.75
N ILE A 172 5.08 12.70 1.05
CA ILE A 172 6.28 12.79 0.24
C ILE A 172 6.04 11.96 -1.01
N PHE A 173 6.13 12.67 -2.12
CA PHE A 173 5.97 12.11 -3.44
C PHE A 173 7.36 12.10 -4.02
N GLU A 174 8.18 11.13 -3.63
CA GLU A 174 9.56 11.03 -4.10
C GLU A 174 9.71 9.96 -5.18
N CYS A 175 10.68 10.17 -6.07
CA CYS A 175 11.05 9.15 -7.03
C CYS A 175 11.92 8.08 -6.36
N ASN A 176 11.48 6.82 -6.41
CA ASN A 176 12.21 5.67 -5.84
C ASN A 176 13.57 5.33 -6.48
N VAL A 177 14.07 6.15 -7.41
CA VAL A 177 15.40 5.99 -8.03
C VAL A 177 16.35 7.08 -7.57
N CYS A 178 15.91 8.34 -7.52
CA CYS A 178 16.75 9.46 -7.07
C CYS A 178 16.44 9.97 -5.66
N TYR A 179 15.38 9.49 -5.02
CA TYR A 179 14.93 9.91 -3.68
C TYR A 179 14.71 11.43 -3.57
N GLU A 180 14.24 12.02 -4.66
CA GLU A 180 13.94 13.45 -4.74
C GLU A 180 12.45 13.61 -5.02
N ASP A 181 11.87 14.69 -4.50
CA ASP A 181 10.47 15.02 -4.70
C ASP A 181 10.12 15.16 -6.19
N TYR A 182 8.97 14.60 -6.54
CA TYR A 182 8.32 14.85 -7.81
C TYR A 182 7.91 16.31 -7.88
N ASP A 183 8.05 16.88 -9.07
CA ASP A 183 7.62 18.23 -9.38
C ASP A 183 6.82 18.25 -10.69
N THR A 184 6.35 19.43 -11.11
CA THR A 184 5.64 19.59 -12.38
C THR A 184 6.58 19.83 -13.57
N ARG A 185 7.90 19.74 -13.37
CA ARG A 185 8.96 20.11 -14.32
C ARG A 185 9.85 18.91 -14.64
N ASP A 186 11.06 18.89 -14.09
CA ASP A 186 12.14 17.97 -14.46
C ASP A 186 11.97 16.62 -13.80
N ARG A 187 11.33 16.58 -12.63
CA ARG A 187 10.99 15.37 -11.89
C ARG A 187 9.50 15.10 -11.97
N ARG A 188 8.92 15.23 -13.16
CA ARG A 188 7.51 14.91 -13.37
C ARG A 188 7.25 13.40 -13.31
N PRO A 189 6.25 12.92 -12.56
CA PRO A 189 6.01 11.49 -12.39
C PRO A 189 5.43 10.87 -13.66
N ARG A 190 6.10 9.85 -14.20
CA ARG A 190 5.67 9.11 -15.39
C ARG A 190 5.39 7.66 -15.04
N VAL A 191 4.30 7.12 -15.55
CA VAL A 191 3.84 5.76 -15.26
C VAL A 191 4.41 4.80 -16.31
N LEU A 192 5.19 3.83 -15.84
CA LEU A 192 5.65 2.70 -16.65
C LEU A 192 4.50 1.73 -16.95
N SER A 193 4.64 0.87 -17.95
CA SER A 193 3.58 -0.12 -18.28
C SER A 193 3.33 -1.16 -17.18
N CYS A 194 4.18 -1.23 -16.16
CA CYS A 194 3.98 -2.05 -14.95
C CYS A 194 3.20 -1.30 -13.84
N GLY A 195 2.76 -0.06 -14.09
CA GLY A 195 2.01 0.76 -13.13
C GLY A 195 2.88 1.61 -12.18
N HIS A 196 4.19 1.35 -12.09
CA HIS A 196 5.07 2.14 -11.24
C HIS A 196 5.36 3.52 -11.84
N SER A 197 5.45 4.53 -10.97
CA SER A 197 5.85 5.89 -11.36
C SER A 197 7.34 6.10 -11.12
N LEU A 198 8.05 6.70 -12.08
CA LEU A 198 9.43 7.20 -11.93
C LEU A 198 9.50 8.62 -12.48
N CYS A 199 10.46 9.42 -12.03
CA CYS A 199 10.56 10.80 -12.49
C CYS A 199 11.16 10.87 -13.89
N THR A 200 10.81 11.91 -14.64
CA THR A 200 11.29 12.13 -16.01
C THR A 200 12.82 12.10 -16.10
N THR A 201 13.54 12.66 -15.13
CA THR A 201 15.02 12.60 -15.07
C THR A 201 15.54 11.17 -14.98
N CYS A 202 15.04 10.38 -14.03
CA CYS A 202 15.51 9.01 -13.81
C CYS A 202 15.22 8.12 -15.02
N ILE A 203 14.03 8.25 -15.62
CA ILE A 203 13.71 7.49 -16.84
C ILE A 203 14.64 7.87 -17.99
N SER A 204 14.97 9.16 -18.14
CA SER A 204 15.90 9.61 -19.18
C SER A 204 17.30 9.02 -18.98
N MET A 205 17.78 8.96 -17.73
CA MET A 205 19.05 8.28 -17.40
C MET A 205 19.01 6.79 -17.73
N MET A 206 17.91 6.11 -17.37
CA MET A 206 17.75 4.68 -17.60
C MET A 206 17.69 4.35 -19.10
N LEU A 207 17.00 5.16 -19.90
CA LEU A 207 16.97 5.04 -21.36
C LEU A 207 18.36 5.18 -21.99
N GLY A 208 19.24 5.99 -21.41
CA GLY A 208 20.63 6.13 -21.83
C GLY A 208 21.45 4.82 -21.76
N THR A 209 21.00 3.84 -20.98
CA THR A 209 21.66 2.52 -20.89
C THR A 209 21.16 1.50 -21.92
N GLY A 210 20.23 1.90 -22.81
CA GLY A 210 19.75 1.10 -23.93
C GLY A 210 18.54 0.21 -23.64
N ARG A 211 18.11 0.09 -22.37
CA ARG A 211 16.89 -0.64 -22.00
C ARG A 211 16.21 -0.01 -20.79
N LEU A 212 14.93 0.30 -20.93
CA LEU A 212 14.11 0.75 -19.81
C LEU A 212 13.62 -0.46 -18.99
N VAL A 213 14.24 -0.67 -17.83
CA VAL A 213 13.85 -1.71 -16.87
C VAL A 213 13.37 -1.04 -15.60
N CYS A 214 12.16 -1.34 -15.12
CA CYS A 214 11.65 -0.73 -13.88
C CYS A 214 12.57 -1.04 -12.70
N ALA A 215 13.02 -0.01 -11.98
CA ALA A 215 13.86 -0.19 -10.79
C ALA A 215 13.14 -0.90 -9.64
N LEU A 216 11.79 -0.86 -9.63
CA LEU A 216 10.96 -1.38 -8.53
C LEU A 216 10.60 -2.86 -8.73
N CYS A 217 10.20 -3.26 -9.94
CA CYS A 217 9.75 -4.63 -10.21
C CYS A 217 10.59 -5.37 -11.26
N ARG A 218 11.64 -4.75 -11.80
CA ARG A 218 12.54 -5.30 -12.84
C ARG A 218 11.86 -5.72 -14.14
N CYS A 219 10.59 -5.39 -14.35
CA CYS A 219 9.93 -5.56 -15.63
C CYS A 219 10.66 -4.74 -16.71
N ALA A 220 10.90 -5.36 -17.86
CA ALA A 220 11.40 -4.64 -19.03
C ALA A 220 10.25 -3.98 -19.76
N HIS A 221 10.45 -2.73 -20.17
CA HIS A 221 9.47 -1.93 -20.88
C HIS A 221 9.81 -1.83 -22.38
N ASN A 222 8.80 -1.47 -23.17
CA ASN A 222 8.86 -1.47 -24.63
C ASN A 222 10.10 -0.73 -25.16
N SER A 223 10.82 -1.36 -26.09
CA SER A 223 11.99 -0.79 -26.76
C SER A 223 11.68 0.45 -27.60
N ARG A 224 10.41 0.74 -27.88
CA ARG A 224 9.97 1.94 -28.63
C ARG A 224 9.91 3.21 -27.79
N ILE A 225 10.07 3.13 -26.47
CA ILE A 225 10.13 4.31 -25.60
C ILE A 225 11.50 4.94 -25.79
N ASN A 226 11.55 6.12 -26.41
CA ASN A 226 12.81 6.80 -26.72
C ASN A 226 13.06 8.00 -25.79
N ARG A 227 11.99 8.57 -25.23
CA ARG A 227 12.04 9.68 -24.28
C ARG A 227 11.15 9.38 -23.08
N ALA A 228 11.53 9.89 -21.91
CA ALA A 228 10.69 9.78 -20.71
C ALA A 228 9.30 10.41 -20.91
N THR A 229 9.18 11.40 -21.79
CA THR A 229 7.92 12.07 -22.14
C THR A 229 6.95 11.21 -22.94
N ASP A 230 7.42 10.11 -23.53
CA ASP A 230 6.59 9.17 -24.29
C ASP A 230 5.70 8.33 -23.35
N LEU A 231 6.02 8.32 -22.04
CA LEU A 231 5.24 7.66 -21.01
C LEU A 231 4.12 8.58 -20.48
N PRO A 232 2.96 8.01 -20.10
CA PRO A 232 1.87 8.77 -19.51
C PRO A 232 2.30 9.40 -18.18
N VAL A 233 1.77 10.59 -17.89
CA VAL A 233 1.94 11.24 -16.60
C VAL A 233 1.06 10.52 -15.57
N ASN A 234 1.52 10.42 -14.33
CA ASN A 234 0.65 10.04 -13.22
C ASN A 234 -0.23 11.24 -12.86
N TYR A 235 -1.41 11.35 -13.49
CA TYR A 235 -2.27 12.54 -13.35
C TYR A 235 -2.82 12.75 -11.95
N GLU A 236 -3.06 11.68 -11.19
CA GLU A 236 -3.49 11.79 -9.78
C GLU A 236 -2.40 12.46 -8.95
N LEU A 237 -1.16 12.01 -9.15
CA LEU A 237 0.00 12.57 -8.47
C LEU A 237 0.30 14.00 -8.94
N ASP A 238 0.28 14.24 -10.25
CA ASP A 238 0.53 15.54 -10.88
C ASP A 238 -0.49 16.59 -10.42
N LYS A 239 -1.76 16.21 -10.26
CA LYS A 239 -2.80 17.09 -9.71
C LYS A 239 -2.50 17.50 -8.28
N VAL A 240 -2.10 16.56 -7.42
CA VAL A 240 -1.71 16.88 -6.04
C VAL A 240 -0.48 17.79 -6.00
N LEU A 241 0.49 17.59 -6.90
CA LEU A 241 1.66 18.46 -7.02
C LEU A 241 1.30 19.88 -7.48
N GLN A 242 0.37 20.02 -8.43
CA GLN A 242 -0.14 21.32 -8.88
C GLN A 242 -0.89 22.05 -7.76
N GLU A 243 -1.75 21.36 -7.02
CA GLU A 243 -2.48 21.93 -5.89
C GLU A 243 -1.53 22.47 -4.80
N ARG A 244 -0.39 21.79 -4.56
CA ARG A 244 0.65 22.26 -3.63
C ARG A 244 1.33 23.56 -4.08
N GLN A 245 1.60 23.72 -5.37
CA GLN A 245 2.24 24.93 -5.91
C GLN A 245 1.37 26.19 -5.77
N HIS A 246 0.05 26.02 -5.64
CA HIS A 246 -0.88 27.14 -5.42
C HIS A 246 -1.06 27.52 -3.95
N LEU A 247 -0.56 26.70 -3.02
CA LEU A 247 -0.68 26.88 -1.57
C LEU A 247 0.61 27.41 -0.93
N SER A 248 1.72 27.42 -1.68
CA SER A 248 3.04 27.96 -1.31
C SER A 248 3.24 29.37 -1.84
#